data_AF-A0AAU0F3H1-F1
#
_entry.id   AF-A0AAU0F3H1-F1
#
_cell.length_a   1.000
_cell.length_b   1.000
_cell.length_c   1.000
_cell.angle_alpha   90.00
_cell.angle_beta   90.00
_cell.angle_gamma   90.00
#
_symmetry.space_group_name_H-M   'P 1'
#
loop_
_entity.id
_entity.type
_entity.pdbx_description
1 polymer ?
#
loop_
_entity_poly.entity_id
_entity_poly.type
_entity_poly.pdbx_seq_one_letter_code
_entity_poly.pdbx_strand_id
1 'polypeptide(L)'
;MKHQQVQNTNLEPPDGKRSGIFYIPLPDPAKFNITSGMESLFLHEAIPGHHYQVSLQQENVALPKFMRFGWIGAYGEGWAMYTESLGKELGLYKDPYQKMEL
;
A
#
# COMPACT_ATOMS: atom_id res chain seq x y z
N MET A 1 -10.19 0.84 18.76
CA MET A 1 -8.77 1.28 18.67
C MET A 1 -7.87 0.06 18.73
N LYS A 2 -7.52 -0.51 17.58
CA LYS A 2 -6.46 -1.51 17.32
C LYS A 2 -6.64 -2.01 15.87
N HIS A 3 -6.35 -1.13 14.92
CA HIS A 3 -6.03 -1.50 13.54
C HIS A 3 -4.83 -0.65 13.18
N GLN A 4 -3.72 -0.93 13.85
CA GLN A 4 -2.43 -0.54 13.30
C GLN A 4 -2.10 -1.69 12.37
N GLN A 5 -2.58 -1.59 11.13
CA GLN A 5 -2.06 -2.44 10.07
C GLN A 5 -0.54 -2.31 10.13
N VAL A 6 0.14 -3.44 10.26
CA VAL A 6 1.59 -3.46 10.18
C VAL A 6 1.87 -2.95 8.78
N GLN A 7 2.37 -1.71 8.67
CA GLN A 7 2.74 -1.15 7.38
C GLN A 7 3.72 -2.13 6.74
N ASN A 8 3.25 -2.80 5.71
CA ASN A 8 4.00 -3.86 5.05
C ASN A 8 4.95 -3.27 3.99
N THR A 9 5.11 -1.95 3.96
CA THR A 9 5.88 -1.23 2.96
C THR A 9 7.02 -0.46 3.59
N ASN A 10 8.25 -0.79 3.19
CA ASN A 10 9.40 0.07 3.39
C ASN A 10 9.49 1.06 2.24
N LEU A 11 9.23 2.33 2.52
CA LEU A 11 9.23 3.41 1.52
C LEU A 11 10.62 3.67 0.94
N GLU A 12 10.67 4.15 -0.29
CA GLU A 12 11.90 4.65 -0.92
C GLU A 12 12.47 5.82 -0.09
N PRO A 13 13.81 5.91 0.10
CA PRO A 13 14.42 7.10 0.64
C PRO A 13 14.47 8.20 -0.44
N PRO A 14 14.51 9.46 -0.02
CA PRO A 14 14.49 10.59 -0.96
C PRO A 14 15.71 10.66 -1.91
N ASP A 15 16.78 9.94 -1.58
CA ASP A 15 18.00 9.88 -2.39
C ASP A 15 17.97 8.76 -3.45
N GLY A 16 16.89 7.97 -3.52
CA GLY A 16 16.68 6.91 -4.51
C GLY A 16 17.65 5.74 -4.43
N LYS A 17 18.50 5.66 -3.38
CA LYS A 17 19.58 4.65 -3.32
C LYS A 17 19.10 3.25 -2.97
N ARG A 18 17.89 3.09 -2.44
CA ARG A 18 17.24 1.79 -2.26
C ARG A 18 15.82 1.88 -2.81
N SER A 19 15.37 0.84 -3.51
CA SER A 19 13.97 0.70 -3.86
C SER A 19 13.15 0.49 -2.59
N GLY A 20 11.88 0.90 -2.64
CA GLY A 20 10.93 0.56 -1.59
C GLY A 20 10.48 -0.87 -1.78
N ILE A 21 10.11 -1.51 -0.68
CA ILE A 21 9.88 -2.95 -0.62
C ILE A 21 8.54 -3.18 0.06
N PHE A 22 7.64 -3.83 -0.67
CA PHE A 22 6.41 -4.41 -0.11
C PHE A 22 6.71 -5.82 0.37
N TYR A 23 6.37 -6.10 1.63
CA TYR A 23 6.54 -7.39 2.30
C TYR A 23 5.19 -8.05 2.49
N ILE A 24 5.12 -9.35 2.23
CA ILE A 24 3.98 -10.17 2.64
C ILE A 24 4.49 -11.06 3.78
N PRO A 25 4.07 -10.82 5.03
CA PRO A 25 4.44 -11.71 6.12
C PRO A 25 3.79 -13.09 5.91
N LEU A 26 4.57 -14.15 6.02
CA LEU A 26 4.13 -15.55 5.87
C LEU A 26 4.39 -16.32 7.17
N PRO A 27 3.51 -16.23 8.18
CA PRO A 27 3.75 -16.85 9.49
C PRO A 27 3.80 -18.38 9.44
N ASP A 28 3.00 -19.01 8.57
CA ASP A 28 2.99 -20.45 8.33
C ASP A 28 2.82 -20.73 6.82
N PRO A 29 3.93 -20.93 6.08
CA PRO A 29 3.89 -21.15 4.64
C PRO A 29 3.08 -22.38 4.23
N ALA A 30 2.97 -23.39 5.10
CA ALA A 30 2.22 -24.61 4.81
C ALA A 30 0.70 -24.42 4.89
N LYS A 31 0.24 -23.39 5.60
CA LYS A 31 -1.17 -22.98 5.69
C LYS A 31 -1.50 -21.76 4.84
N PHE A 32 -0.51 -21.18 4.18
CA PHE A 32 -0.70 -20.03 3.33
C PHE A 32 -1.43 -20.45 2.05
N ASN A 33 -2.76 -20.32 2.08
CA ASN A 33 -3.59 -20.50 0.90
C ASN A 33 -3.61 -19.16 0.16
N ILE A 34 -3.42 -19.15 -1.17
CA ILE A 34 -3.33 -17.95 -2.05
C ILE A 34 -4.65 -17.13 -2.08
N THR A 35 -5.57 -17.38 -1.17
CA THR A 35 -6.97 -17.11 -1.31
C THR A 35 -7.43 -16.07 -0.28
N SER A 36 -7.79 -14.90 -0.81
CA SER A 36 -8.49 -13.76 -0.21
C SER A 36 -7.59 -12.57 0.17
N GLY A 37 -7.96 -11.39 -0.37
CA GLY A 37 -7.40 -10.09 0.03
C GLY A 37 -6.01 -9.72 -0.46
N MET A 38 -5.26 -10.62 -1.12
CA MET A 38 -3.88 -10.31 -1.56
C MET A 38 -3.82 -9.22 -2.62
N GLU A 39 -4.77 -9.19 -3.56
CA GLU A 39 -4.85 -8.15 -4.58
C GLU A 39 -5.24 -6.80 -3.98
N SER A 40 -6.19 -6.79 -3.04
CA SER A 40 -6.56 -5.57 -2.29
C SER A 40 -5.36 -5.04 -1.51
N LEU A 41 -4.65 -5.92 -0.78
CA LEU A 41 -3.46 -5.55 -0.03
C LEU A 41 -2.33 -5.03 -0.94
N PHE A 42 -2.14 -5.64 -2.11
CA PHE A 42 -1.16 -5.14 -3.09
C PHE A 42 -1.53 -3.74 -3.59
N LEU A 43 -2.80 -3.49 -3.89
CA LEU A 43 -3.28 -2.17 -4.30
C LEU A 43 -3.10 -1.14 -3.18
N HIS A 44 -3.36 -1.52 -1.93
CA HIS A 44 -3.22 -0.68 -0.74
C HIS A 44 -1.77 -0.27 -0.48
N GLU A 45 -0.85 -1.24 -0.49
CA GLU A 45 0.50 -1.05 0.01
C GLU A 45 1.49 -0.66 -1.11
N ALA A 46 1.31 -1.22 -2.30
CA ALA A 46 2.26 -1.08 -3.40
C ALA A 46 1.77 -0.07 -4.45
N ILE A 47 1.28 -0.55 -5.59
CA ILE A 47 0.93 0.28 -6.73
C ILE A 47 -0.56 0.06 -7.04
N PRO A 48 -1.40 1.11 -7.07
CA PRO A 48 -1.06 2.54 -6.94
C PRO A 48 -1.13 3.11 -5.50
N GLY A 49 -1.11 2.28 -4.47
CA GLY A 49 -1.28 2.66 -3.05
C GLY A 49 -0.12 3.42 -2.40
N HIS A 50 0.21 3.06 -1.15
CA HIS A 50 1.15 3.79 -0.30
C HIS A 50 2.52 4.01 -0.94
N HIS A 51 3.13 2.96 -1.50
CA HIS A 51 4.44 3.06 -2.14
C HIS A 51 4.41 4.13 -3.24
N TYR A 52 3.42 4.07 -4.13
CA TYR A 52 3.29 5.02 -5.23
C TYR A 52 3.01 6.46 -4.74
N GLN A 53 2.08 6.62 -3.80
CA GLN A 53 1.71 7.93 -3.24
C GLN A 53 2.88 8.63 -2.56
N VAL A 54 3.64 7.89 -1.75
CA VAL A 54 4.77 8.45 -1.01
C VAL A 54 5.95 8.72 -1.92
N SER A 55 6.25 7.88 -2.91
CA SER A 55 7.31 8.16 -3.89
C SER A 55 7.02 9.47 -4.63
N LEU A 56 5.79 9.69 -5.11
CA LEU A 56 5.41 10.96 -5.75
C LEU A 56 5.52 12.17 -4.80
N GLN A 57 5.08 12.00 -3.55
CA GLN A 57 5.20 13.04 -2.52
C GLN A 57 6.67 13.41 -2.28
N GLN A 58 7.54 12.40 -2.16
CA GLN A 58 8.98 12.58 -1.93
C GLN A 58 9.72 13.08 -3.17
N GLU A 59 9.28 12.81 -4.39
CA GLU A 59 9.91 13.34 -5.60
C GLU A 59 9.58 14.82 -5.83
N ASN A 60 8.46 15.31 -5.31
CA ASN A 60 7.99 16.66 -5.54
C ASN A 60 8.81 17.72 -4.76
N VAL A 61 9.83 18.27 -5.43
CA VAL A 61 10.71 19.32 -4.90
C VAL A 61 10.03 20.68 -4.69
N ALA A 62 8.83 20.89 -5.24
CA ALA A 62 8.08 22.13 -5.04
C ALA A 62 7.37 22.17 -3.68
N LEU A 63 7.20 21.03 -3.01
CA LEU A 63 6.59 20.96 -1.70
C LEU A 63 7.56 21.39 -0.59
N PRO A 64 7.07 22.12 0.44
CA PRO A 64 7.83 22.32 1.67
C PRO A 64 8.23 20.97 2.30
N LYS A 65 9.41 20.92 2.94
CA LYS A 65 9.95 19.67 3.51
C LYS A 65 8.97 18.94 4.46
N PHE A 66 8.19 19.68 5.25
CA PHE A 66 7.22 19.08 6.17
C PHE A 66 6.03 18.44 5.45
N MET A 67 5.67 18.90 4.25
CA MET A 67 4.68 18.24 3.39
C MET A 67 5.31 17.16 2.54
N ARG A 68 6.59 17.28 2.18
CA ARG A 68 7.31 16.29 1.36
C ARG A 68 7.68 15.01 2.13
N PHE A 69 7.95 15.15 3.42
CA PHE A 69 8.36 14.05 4.30
C PHE A 69 7.41 13.83 5.49
N GLY A 70 6.31 14.58 5.56
CA GLY A 70 5.30 14.43 6.60
C GLY A 70 4.25 13.40 6.25
N TRP A 71 3.64 12.82 7.28
CA TRP A 71 2.57 11.84 7.16
C TRP A 71 1.27 12.38 7.77
N ILE A 72 0.20 12.41 6.98
CA ILE A 72 -1.16 12.70 7.43
C ILE A 72 -1.95 11.40 7.26
N GLY A 73 -2.17 10.68 8.35
CA GLY A 73 -2.77 9.33 8.30
C GLY A 73 -4.09 9.28 7.54
N ALA A 74 -4.99 10.23 7.76
CA ALA A 74 -6.27 10.26 7.04
C ALA A 74 -6.11 10.40 5.51
N TYR A 75 -5.10 11.12 5.05
CA TYR A 75 -4.83 11.28 3.62
C TYR A 75 -4.16 10.03 3.04
N GLY A 76 -3.15 9.50 3.72
CA GLY A 76 -2.42 8.31 3.28
C GLY A 76 -3.29 7.06 3.24
N GLU A 77 -3.99 6.76 4.34
CA GLU A 77 -4.90 5.60 4.43
C GLU A 77 -6.13 5.78 3.53
N GLY A 78 -6.64 7.01 3.42
CA GLY A 78 -7.75 7.32 2.52
C GLY A 78 -7.39 7.11 1.04
N TRP A 79 -6.15 7.44 0.66
CA TRP A 79 -5.61 7.13 -0.67
C TRP A 79 -5.54 5.62 -0.89
N ALA A 80 -4.97 4.86 0.06
CA ALA A 80 -4.84 3.41 -0.06
C ALA A 80 -6.22 2.73 -0.22
N MET A 81 -7.20 3.09 0.62
CA MET A 81 -8.59 2.61 0.49
C MET A 81 -9.23 2.99 -0.85
N TYR A 82 -8.94 4.20 -1.37
CA TYR A 82 -9.40 4.58 -2.71
C TYR A 82 -8.78 3.66 -3.78
N THR A 83 -7.48 3.37 -3.70
CA THR A 83 -6.81 2.50 -4.68
C THR A 83 -7.31 1.05 -4.64
N GLU A 84 -7.66 0.53 -3.47
CA GLU A 84 -8.32 -0.76 -3.35
C GLU A 84 -9.68 -0.79 -4.07
N SER A 85 -10.42 0.31 -4.00
CA SER A 85 -11.71 0.43 -4.68
C SER A 85 -11.58 0.33 -6.20
N LEU A 86 -10.44 0.78 -6.76
CA LEU A 86 -10.14 0.73 -8.20
C LEU A 86 -9.89 -0.69 -8.71
N GLY A 87 -9.62 -1.67 -7.84
CA GLY A 87 -9.31 -3.03 -8.29
C GLY A 87 -10.43 -3.67 -9.14
N LYS A 88 -11.69 -3.26 -8.96
CA LYS A 88 -12.80 -3.66 -9.85
C LYS A 88 -12.63 -3.12 -11.26
N GLU A 89 -12.33 -1.82 -11.38
CA GLU A 89 -12.17 -1.12 -12.66
C GLU A 89 -10.91 -1.59 -13.41
N LEU A 90 -9.88 -1.97 -12.67
CA LEU A 90 -8.64 -2.55 -13.19
C LEU A 90 -8.78 -4.04 -13.56
N GLY A 91 -9.94 -4.66 -13.29
CA GLY A 91 -10.20 -6.08 -13.61
C GLY A 91 -9.43 -7.08 -12.74
N LEU A 92 -8.97 -6.65 -11.56
CA LEU A 92 -8.18 -7.46 -10.62
C LEU A 92 -9.04 -8.40 -9.79
N TYR A 93 -10.29 -8.02 -9.52
CA TYR A 93 -11.23 -8.83 -8.75
C TYR A 93 -12.10 -9.67 -9.68
N LYS A 94 -11.70 -10.93 -9.86
CA LYS A 94 -12.44 -11.96 -10.60
C LYS A 94 -13.24 -12.89 -9.67
N ASP A 95 -12.83 -12.96 -8.40
CA ASP A 95 -13.48 -13.72 -7.34
C ASP A 95 -13.86 -12.75 -6.19
N PRO A 96 -15.08 -12.85 -5.62
CA PRO A 96 -15.50 -12.04 -4.48
C PRO A 96 -14.55 -12.10 -3.27
N TYR A 97 -13.80 -13.18 -3.06
CA TYR A 97 -12.84 -13.31 -1.97
C TYR A 97 -11.60 -12.40 -2.14
N GLN A 98 -11.26 -11.98 -3.36
CA GLN A 98 -10.10 -11.11 -3.62
C GLN A 98 -10.27 -9.69 -3.07
N LYS A 99 -11.52 -9.27 -2.82
CA LYS A 99 -11.85 -7.98 -2.18
C LYS A 99 -12.03 -8.09 -0.66
N MET A 100 -12.07 -9.29 -0.09
CA MET A 100 -12.24 -9.44 1.36
C MET A 100 -10.89 -9.25 2.04
N GLU A 101 -10.77 -8.20 2.84
CA GLU A 101 -9.66 -8.04 3.78
C GLU A 101 -9.74 -9.13 4.87
N LEU A 102 -8.57 -9.50 5.43
CA LEU A 102 -8.43 -10.48 6.52
C LEU A 102 -8.97 -9.95 7.86
#